data_AF-A0A3M2SSF2-F1
#
_entry.id   AF-A0A3M2SSF2-F1
#
_cell.length_a   1.000
_cell.length_b   1.000
_cell.length_c   1.000
_cell.angle_alpha   90.00
_cell.angle_beta   90.00
_cell.angle_gamma   90.00
#
_symmetry.space_group_name_H-M   'P 1'
#
loop_
_entity.id
_entity.type
_entity.pdbx_description
1 polymer ?
#
loop_
_entity_poly.entity_id
_entity_poly.type
_entity_poly.pdbx_seq_one_letter_code
_entity_poly.pdbx_strand_id
1 'polypeptide(L)'
;ADLPDDVEVTFGGEIEDQQEAMTFLMGAFVAAIFLMFTILLIQMNSFYQALLVLTAIVFSISGVFLGLMVRQEAFSIVMSGIGIMALAGVV
;
A
#
# COMPACT_ATOMS: atom_id res chain seq x y z
N ALA A 1 27.34 -17.24 9.04
CA ALA A 1 27.65 -18.63 8.65
C ALA A 1 27.85 -18.61 7.15
N ASP A 2 29.07 -18.88 6.70
CA ASP A 2 29.38 -18.99 5.27
C ASP A 2 28.66 -20.23 4.71
N LEU A 3 27.76 -19.99 3.77
CA LEU A 3 27.09 -21.05 3.01
C LEU A 3 27.95 -21.32 1.76
N PRO A 4 28.23 -22.59 1.41
CA PRO A 4 28.98 -22.93 0.20
C PRO A 4 28.25 -22.48 -1.07
N ASP A 5 29.00 -22.04 -2.09
CA ASP A 5 28.53 -21.40 -3.34
C ASP A 5 27.55 -22.23 -4.21
N ASP A 6 27.28 -23.49 -3.83
CA ASP A 6 26.47 -24.45 -4.58
C ASP A 6 25.13 -24.80 -3.89
N VAL A 7 24.78 -24.11 -2.80
CA VAL A 7 23.53 -24.36 -2.06
C VAL A 7 22.59 -23.17 -2.19
N GLU A 8 21.57 -23.32 -3.03
CA GLU A 8 20.47 -22.38 -3.17
C GLU A 8 19.45 -22.60 -2.04
N VAL A 9 19.46 -21.71 -1.04
CA VAL A 9 18.49 -21.76 0.07
C VAL A 9 17.20 -21.06 -0.37
N THR A 10 16.22 -21.84 -0.83
CA THR A 10 14.85 -21.36 -1.10
C THR A 10 14.03 -21.39 0.19
N PHE A 11 13.54 -20.23 0.61
CA PHE A 11 12.56 -20.10 1.70
C PHE A 11 11.15 -20.38 1.13
N GLY A 12 10.68 -21.62 1.24
CA GLY A 12 9.31 -22.00 0.87
C GLY A 12 8.31 -21.83 2.02
N GLY A 13 7.02 -21.64 1.69
CA GLY A 13 5.92 -21.51 2.66
C GLY A 13 5.43 -20.07 2.84
N GLU A 14 5.27 -19.61 4.09
CA GLU A 14 4.63 -18.32 4.41
C GLU A 14 5.31 -17.08 3.81
N ILE A 15 6.61 -17.14 3.53
CA ILE A 15 7.34 -16.04 2.86
C ILE A 15 6.94 -15.93 1.38
N GLU A 16 6.74 -17.06 0.70
CA GLU A 16 6.30 -17.11 -0.70
C GLU A 16 4.87 -16.58 -0.85
N ASP A 17 3.97 -17.06 0.02
CA ASP A 17 2.57 -16.57 0.10
C ASP A 17 2.51 -15.07 0.40
N GLN A 18 3.38 -14.56 1.28
CA GLN A 18 3.45 -13.14 1.60
C GLN A 18 3.93 -12.30 0.41
N GLN A 19 4.86 -12.83 -0.38
CA GLN A 19 5.43 -12.16 -1.55
C GLN A 19 4.43 -12.12 -2.71
N GLU A 20 3.67 -13.20 -2.92
CA GLU A 20 2.56 -13.24 -3.86
C GLU A 20 1.44 -12.27 -3.46
N ALA A 21 1.05 -12.28 -2.18
CA ALA A 21 0.08 -11.33 -1.63
C ALA A 21 0.55 -9.87 -1.76
N MET A 22 1.84 -9.59 -1.52
CA MET A 22 2.42 -8.26 -1.72
C MET A 22 2.28 -7.80 -3.17
N THR A 23 2.59 -8.67 -4.13
CA THR A 23 2.51 -8.37 -5.56
C THR A 23 1.06 -8.08 -5.98
N PHE A 24 0.13 -8.92 -5.53
CA PHE A 24 -1.30 -8.71 -5.75
C PHE A 24 -1.79 -7.38 -5.16
N LEU A 25 -1.44 -7.10 -3.90
CA LEU A 25 -1.88 -5.91 -3.19
C LEU A 25 -1.32 -4.63 -3.81
N MET A 26 -0.06 -4.66 -4.26
CA MET A 26 0.56 -3.53 -4.96
C MET A 26 -0.17 -3.24 -6.29
N GLY A 27 -0.53 -4.28 -7.05
CA GLY A 27 -1.35 -4.13 -8.26
C GLY A 27 -2.74 -3.55 -7.96
N ALA A 28 -3.41 -4.05 -6.93
CA ALA A 28 -4.70 -3.55 -6.48
C ALA A 28 -4.64 -2.09 -6.00
N PHE A 29 -3.59 -1.71 -5.29
CA PHE A 29 -3.38 -0.36 -4.79
C PHE A 29 -3.24 0.67 -5.92
N VAL A 30 -2.45 0.34 -6.96
CA VAL A 30 -2.30 1.20 -8.14
C VAL A 30 -3.61 1.32 -8.90
N ALA A 31 -4.34 0.22 -9.08
CA ALA A 31 -5.65 0.23 -9.72
C ALA A 31 -6.67 1.08 -8.94
N ALA A 32 -6.66 1.01 -7.61
CA ALA A 32 -7.53 1.81 -6.74
C ALA A 32 -7.22 3.30 -6.84
N ILE A 33 -5.94 3.71 -6.81
CA ILE A 33 -5.53 5.11 -6.99
C ILE A 33 -5.97 5.64 -8.37
N PHE A 34 -5.80 4.83 -9.42
CA PHE A 34 -6.22 5.22 -10.77
C PHE A 34 -7.74 5.41 -10.87
N LEU A 35 -8.51 4.52 -10.25
CA LEU A 35 -9.97 4.65 -10.16
C LEU A 35 -10.38 5.90 -9.38
N MET A 36 -9.78 6.15 -8.20
CA MET A 36 -10.05 7.35 -7.41
C MET A 36 -9.74 8.61 -8.20
N PHE A 37 -8.58 8.68 -8.85
CA PHE A 37 -8.21 9.81 -9.68
C PHE A 37 -9.24 10.08 -10.78
N THR A 38 -9.69 9.04 -11.47
CA THR A 38 -10.69 9.13 -12.53
C THR A 38 -12.03 9.63 -12.00
N ILE A 39 -12.50 9.10 -10.86
CA ILE A 39 -13.74 9.51 -10.21
C ILE A 39 -13.65 10.98 -9.77
N LEU A 40 -12.55 11.38 -9.14
CA LEU A 40 -12.33 12.76 -8.70
C LEU A 40 -12.27 13.73 -9.87
N LEU A 41 -11.63 13.35 -10.98
CA LEU A 41 -11.61 14.15 -12.20
C LEU A 41 -13.01 14.40 -12.77
N ILE A 42 -13.83 13.36 -12.82
CA ILE A 42 -15.21 13.45 -13.31
C ILE A 42 -16.06 14.29 -12.34
N GLN A 43 -15.92 14.08 -11.03
CA GLN A 43 -16.72 14.74 -10.00
C GLN A 43 -16.39 16.24 -9.85
N MET A 44 -15.10 16.58 -9.83
CA MET A 44 -14.64 17.94 -9.57
C MET A 44 -14.49 18.77 -10.86
N ASN A 45 -14.51 18.12 -12.03
CA ASN A 45 -14.26 18.70 -13.35
C ASN A 45 -12.94 19.52 -13.41
N SER A 46 -12.03 19.30 -12.46
CA SER A 46 -10.86 20.14 -12.24
C SER A 46 -9.67 19.26 -11.88
N PHE A 47 -8.65 19.33 -12.74
CA PHE A 47 -7.43 18.54 -12.60
C PHE A 47 -6.62 18.95 -11.37
N TYR A 48 -6.55 20.25 -11.07
CA TYR A 48 -5.84 20.78 -9.90
C TYR A 48 -6.48 20.34 -8.58
N GLN A 49 -7.81 20.32 -8.53
CA GLN A 49 -8.53 19.87 -7.33
C GLN A 49 -8.35 18.37 -7.13
N ALA A 50 -8.46 17.56 -8.19
CA ALA A 50 -8.21 16.12 -8.13
C ALA A 50 -6.78 15.81 -7.63
N LEU A 51 -5.76 16.52 -8.13
CA LEU A 51 -4.38 16.36 -7.66
C LEU A 51 -4.19 16.79 -6.20
N LEU A 52 -4.85 17.88 -5.76
CA LEU A 52 -4.79 18.31 -4.36
C LEU A 52 -5.34 17.23 -3.41
N VAL A 53 -6.47 16.62 -3.77
CA VAL A 53 -7.06 15.52 -2.99
C VAL A 53 -6.12 14.31 -2.97
N LEU A 54 -5.56 13.92 -4.12
CA LEU A 54 -4.57 12.83 -4.19
C LEU A 54 -3.35 13.09 -3.28
N THR A 55 -2.84 14.32 -3.23
CA THR A 55 -1.75 14.66 -2.29
C THR A 55 -2.18 14.56 -0.83
N ALA A 56 -3.42 14.94 -0.49
CA ALA A 56 -3.96 14.77 0.86
C ALA A 56 -4.04 13.28 1.27
N ILE A 57 -4.39 12.40 0.32
CA ILE A 57 -4.37 10.95 0.54
C ILE A 57 -2.94 10.48 0.85
N VAL A 58 -1.93 10.91 0.10
CA VAL A 58 -0.53 10.55 0.39
C VAL A 58 -0.12 10.97 1.81
N PHE A 59 -0.53 12.17 2.25
CA PHE A 59 -0.32 12.61 3.63
C PHE A 59 -1.05 11.75 4.66
N SER A 60 -2.24 11.23 4.34
CA SER A 60 -2.99 10.34 5.25
C SER A 60 -2.25 9.02 5.48
N ILE A 61 -1.60 8.48 4.45
CA ILE A 61 -0.76 7.27 4.56
C ILE A 61 0.39 7.51 5.56
N SER A 62 1.05 8.67 5.50
CA SER A 62 2.07 9.04 6.49
C SER A 62 1.51 9.08 7.92
N GLY A 63 0.27 9.53 8.09
CA GLY A 63 -0.45 9.48 9.37
C GLY A 63 -0.63 8.05 9.90
N VAL A 64 -0.91 7.08 9.03
CA VAL A 64 -1.00 5.66 9.40
C VAL A 64 0.35 5.13 9.87
N PHE A 65 1.43 5.43 9.15
CA PHE A 65 2.79 5.04 9.56
C PHE A 65 3.18 5.64 10.91
N LEU A 66 2.84 6.92 11.16
CA LEU A 66 3.03 7.54 12.47
C LEU A 66 2.19 6.85 13.55
N GLY A 67 0.94 6.47 13.26
CA GLY A 67 0.09 5.72 14.16
C GLY A 67 0.69 4.37 14.56
N LEU A 68 1.19 3.62 13.59
CA LEU A 68 1.86 2.33 13.83
C LEU A 68 3.15 2.50 14.65
N MET A 69 3.93 3.54 14.37
CA MET A 69 5.13 3.86 15.14
C MET A 69 4.81 4.16 16.61
N VAL A 70 3.72 4.89 16.89
CA VAL A 70 3.26 5.16 18.27
C VAL A 70 2.79 3.88 18.95
N ARG A 71 2.13 2.97 18.23
CA ARG A 71 1.67 1.67 18.77
C ARG A 71 2.78 0.61 18.86
N GLN A 72 3.96 0.88 18.28
CA GLN A 72 5.09 -0.06 18.18
C GLN A 72 4.73 -1.38 17.46
N GLU A 73 3.73 -1.34 16.58
CA GLU A 73 3.33 -2.50 15.78
C GLU A 73 4.05 -2.49 14.45
N ALA A 74 4.49 -3.68 14.02
CA ALA A 74 5.11 -3.85 12.71
C ALA A 74 4.09 -3.63 11.60
N PHE A 75 4.51 -2.97 10.52
CA PHE A 75 3.68 -2.82 9.33
C PHE A 75 3.48 -4.18 8.67
N SER A 76 2.24 -4.68 8.69
CA SER A 76 1.85 -5.88 7.96
C SER A 76 1.25 -5.47 6.62
N ILE A 77 1.86 -5.89 5.51
CA ILE A 77 1.45 -5.46 4.17
C ILE A 77 -0.03 -5.79 3.91
N VAL A 78 -0.48 -6.98 4.30
CA VAL A 78 -1.86 -7.41 4.08
C VAL A 78 -2.82 -6.64 5.00
N MET A 79 -2.58 -6.64 6.32
CA MET A 79 -3.51 -6.04 7.27
C MET A 79 -3.49 -4.50 7.23
N SER A 80 -2.30 -3.89 7.26
CA SER A 80 -2.13 -2.45 7.20
C SER A 80 -2.41 -1.90 5.80
N GLY A 81 -2.11 -2.65 4.73
CA GLY A 81 -2.39 -2.24 3.35
C GLY A 81 -3.89 -2.14 3.05
N ILE A 82 -4.70 -3.10 3.52
CA ILE A 82 -6.17 -3.00 3.44
C ILE A 82 -6.68 -1.78 4.23
N GLY A 83 -6.13 -1.54 5.43
CA GLY A 83 -6.47 -0.37 6.24
C GLY A 83 -6.17 0.95 5.55
N ILE A 84 -5.01 1.08 4.90
CA ILE A 84 -4.63 2.27 4.13
C ILE A 84 -5.57 2.46 2.93
N MET A 85 -5.91 1.38 2.20
CA MET A 85 -6.86 1.46 1.08
C MET A 85 -8.25 1.91 1.54
N ALA A 86 -8.72 1.44 2.69
CA ALA A 86 -10.00 1.87 3.26
C ALA A 86 -9.99 3.34 3.68
N LEU A 87 -8.91 3.82 4.30
CA LEU A 87 -8.75 5.22 4.69
C LEU A 87 -8.68 6.15 3.48
N ALA A 88 -8.01 5.74 2.41
CA ALA A 88 -7.91 6.52 1.18
C ALA A 88 -9.27 6.80 0.53
N GLY A 89 -10.26 5.90 0.68
CA GLY A 89 -11.60 6.08 0.11
C GLY A 89 -12.57 6.94 0.93
N VAL A 90 -12.24 7.26 2.19
CA VAL A 90 -13.11 8.07 3.07
C VAL A 90 -12.80 9.58 2.98
N VAL A 91 -11.57 9.94 2.62
CA VAL A 91 -11.07 11.33 2.55
C VAL A 91 -11.53 12.02 1.27
#